data_AF-A0A9R1XVM8-F1
#
_entry.id   AF-A0A9R1XVM8-F1
#
_cell.length_a   1.000
_cell.length_b   1.000
_cell.length_c   1.000
_cell.angle_alpha   90.00
_cell.angle_beta   90.00
_cell.angle_gamma   90.00
#
_symmetry.space_group_name_H-M   'P 1'
#
loop_
_entity.id
_entity.type
_entity.pdbx_description
1 polymer ?
#
loop_
_entity_poly.entity_id
_entity_poly.type
_entity_poly.pdbx_seq_one_letter_code
_entity_poly.pdbx_strand_id
1 'polypeptide(L)'
;MRRVIHSPPTKMAETRIRIGILGCANIARKVSRAMLLSPNTTISAIGSRSLEKAIDFASENHFPESTKKYGSYEAVLDDPDVDAVYVPLPTSLHLRWAVLAAEKKKHVLLEKPVALDVGELDRILEACESSGVQFMDATMWMHHPRTAKMKEVLSDPHRFGQLKSVHSTFSYVGEGDFLQNDIRVNPNLDSLGVLGDAGWYSIRAILWAYDYELPKTVTAIGDPEYNESGVILSCGASLNWKENGKVATFYCSFYTNLTMDITVLGTKGSLRVHDFVIPFNENVGPFYAVANSRWKELSLGCEPEPSEFKITTVLPQEALMVQEFGRLVQGINGGDAKPEKKWPTISRKTQAVIDAVVASIKNGFKPVEKCLIANRREISHQHYLSLLPHSNRSSRTKLCRSNLLHDENYSDWQNEMTNILFVKNKIGFIDDSIPMQKEGTTDLMNWKRCNALVIRGWLVTTMEKEIRSSVMYDVTARDIWLELEENFGKKEKTHQEHAYELRRCWFKLLKQ
;
A
#
# COMPACT_ATOMS: atom_id res chain seq x y z
N MET A 1 -6.34 -33.59 -56.22
CA MET A 1 -6.07 -33.51 -54.77
C MET A 1 -6.31 -32.08 -54.31
N ARG A 2 -7.16 -31.93 -53.28
CA ARG A 2 -7.78 -30.67 -52.85
C ARG A 2 -6.76 -29.71 -52.23
N ARG A 3 -6.74 -28.45 -52.67
CA ARG A 3 -6.07 -27.34 -51.96
C ARG A 3 -6.76 -27.18 -50.62
N VAL A 4 -6.03 -27.43 -49.53
CA VAL A 4 -6.45 -27.05 -48.18
C VAL A 4 -6.33 -25.53 -48.11
N ILE A 5 -7.47 -24.84 -48.18
CA ILE A 5 -7.57 -23.42 -47.85
C ILE A 5 -7.55 -23.37 -46.32
N HIS A 6 -6.46 -22.89 -45.74
CA HIS A 6 -6.48 -22.47 -44.33
C HIS A 6 -7.37 -21.23 -44.23
N SER A 7 -8.53 -21.39 -43.63
CA SER A 7 -9.32 -20.27 -43.13
C SER A 7 -8.46 -19.49 -42.13
N PRO A 8 -8.37 -18.15 -42.24
CA PRO A 8 -7.68 -17.35 -41.24
C PRO A 8 -8.39 -17.50 -39.88
N PRO A 9 -7.66 -17.42 -38.75
CA PRO A 9 -8.30 -17.43 -37.44
C PRO A 9 -9.30 -16.28 -37.38
N THR A 10 -10.52 -16.60 -36.97
CA THR A 10 -11.61 -15.65 -36.71
C THR A 10 -11.10 -14.59 -35.75
N LYS A 11 -10.92 -13.35 -36.25
CA LYS A 11 -10.72 -12.16 -35.43
C LYS A 11 -11.93 -11.96 -34.53
N MET A 12 -11.88 -12.47 -33.30
CA MET A 12 -12.56 -11.81 -32.19
C MET A 12 -11.92 -10.42 -32.11
N ALA A 13 -12.71 -9.34 -32.21
CA ALA A 13 -12.20 -8.02 -31.87
C ALA A 13 -11.74 -8.10 -30.41
N GLU A 14 -10.44 -8.04 -30.16
CA GLU A 14 -9.89 -8.05 -28.80
C GLU A 14 -10.52 -6.87 -28.04
N THR A 15 -11.46 -7.17 -27.15
CA THR A 15 -12.12 -6.16 -26.33
C THR A 15 -11.09 -5.50 -25.45
N ARG A 16 -10.99 -4.17 -25.56
CA ARG A 16 -10.11 -3.37 -24.70
C ARG A 16 -10.58 -3.47 -23.26
N ILE A 17 -9.64 -3.56 -22.34
CA ILE A 17 -9.92 -3.53 -20.90
C ILE A 17 -10.43 -2.16 -20.50
N ARG A 18 -11.60 -2.13 -19.86
CA ARG A 18 -12.32 -0.92 -19.45
C ARG A 18 -11.84 -0.51 -18.05
N ILE A 19 -11.10 0.60 -17.98
CA ILE A 19 -10.47 1.06 -16.75
C ILE A 19 -11.27 2.21 -16.14
N GLY A 20 -11.60 2.07 -14.85
CA GLY A 20 -12.10 3.13 -13.99
C GLY A 20 -10.94 3.83 -13.27
N ILE A 21 -10.99 5.16 -13.13
CA ILE A 21 -10.00 5.93 -12.36
C ILE A 21 -10.63 6.40 -11.06
N LEU A 22 -10.00 6.08 -9.92
CA LEU A 22 -10.45 6.51 -8.59
C LEU A 22 -9.65 7.75 -8.15
N GLY A 23 -10.10 8.92 -8.57
CA GLY A 23 -9.54 10.21 -8.15
C GLY A 23 -8.91 11.02 -9.27
N CYS A 24 -9.20 12.32 -9.25
CA CYS A 24 -8.69 13.33 -10.19
C CYS A 24 -7.34 13.91 -9.72
N ALA A 25 -6.39 13.05 -9.33
CA ALA A 25 -5.07 13.47 -8.86
C ALA A 25 -4.19 13.96 -10.02
N ASN A 26 -3.16 14.77 -9.75
CA ASN A 26 -2.29 15.30 -10.81
C ASN A 26 -1.58 14.20 -11.61
N ILE A 27 -1.09 13.15 -10.92
CA ILE A 27 -0.47 11.98 -11.56
C ILE A 27 -1.44 11.23 -12.49
N ALA A 28 -2.75 11.31 -12.21
CA ALA A 28 -3.76 10.64 -13.02
C ALA A 28 -3.83 11.20 -14.45
N ARG A 29 -3.43 12.46 -14.68
CA ARG A 29 -3.35 13.05 -16.04
C ARG A 29 -2.33 12.33 -16.91
N LYS A 30 -1.17 12.02 -16.34
CA LYS A 30 -0.11 11.27 -17.03
C LYS A 30 -0.54 9.84 -17.34
N VAL A 31 -1.15 9.15 -16.36
CA VAL A 31 -1.57 7.76 -16.54
C VAL A 31 -2.81 7.65 -17.43
N SER A 32 -3.72 8.61 -17.42
CA SER A 32 -4.85 8.61 -18.35
C SER A 32 -4.40 8.78 -19.80
N ARG A 33 -3.41 9.66 -20.08
CA ARG A 33 -2.76 9.70 -21.41
C ARG A 33 -2.21 8.32 -21.79
N ALA A 34 -1.55 7.63 -20.85
CA ALA A 34 -1.01 6.29 -21.07
C ALA A 34 -2.10 5.25 -21.42
N MET A 35 -3.25 5.31 -20.73
CA MET A 35 -4.40 4.45 -21.02
C MET A 35 -5.00 4.70 -22.41
N LEU A 36 -4.96 5.94 -22.89
CA LEU A 36 -5.43 6.31 -24.23
C LEU A 36 -4.44 5.90 -25.34
N LEU A 37 -3.14 5.89 -25.04
CA LEU A 37 -2.09 5.44 -25.96
C LEU A 37 -2.00 3.91 -26.05
N SER A 38 -2.35 3.20 -24.98
CA SER A 38 -2.28 1.75 -24.95
C SER A 38 -3.36 1.10 -25.84
N PRO A 39 -2.99 0.14 -26.72
CA PRO A 39 -3.92 -0.40 -27.71
C PRO A 39 -4.99 -1.32 -27.12
N ASN A 40 -4.75 -1.90 -25.94
CA ASN A 40 -5.61 -2.91 -25.31
C ASN A 40 -6.39 -2.39 -24.09
N THR A 41 -6.38 -1.09 -23.83
CA THR A 41 -7.13 -0.47 -22.72
C THR A 41 -7.97 0.72 -23.18
N THR A 42 -8.98 1.07 -22.40
CA THR A 42 -9.77 2.28 -22.59
C THR A 42 -10.25 2.80 -21.24
N ILE A 43 -10.49 4.10 -21.13
CA ILE A 43 -11.04 4.71 -19.92
C ILE A 43 -12.57 4.61 -20.02
N SER A 44 -13.20 3.87 -19.11
CA SER A 44 -14.66 3.72 -19.09
C SER A 44 -15.33 4.57 -18.01
N ALA A 45 -14.62 4.87 -16.92
CA ALA A 45 -15.16 5.62 -15.80
C ALA A 45 -14.11 6.49 -15.10
N ILE A 46 -14.56 7.60 -14.53
CA ILE A 46 -13.78 8.45 -13.61
C ILE A 46 -14.65 8.80 -12.41
N GLY A 47 -14.11 8.57 -11.21
CA GLY A 47 -14.73 8.91 -9.94
C GLY A 47 -13.94 9.97 -9.20
N SER A 48 -14.65 10.90 -8.59
CA SER A 48 -14.11 11.89 -7.66
C SER A 48 -15.06 12.03 -6.48
N ARG A 49 -14.62 12.66 -5.38
CA ARG A 49 -15.52 13.04 -4.27
C ARG A 49 -16.49 14.17 -4.65
N SER A 50 -16.32 14.76 -5.83
CA SER A 50 -17.21 15.75 -6.43
C SER A 50 -17.45 15.38 -7.89
N LEU A 51 -18.72 15.30 -8.30
CA LEU A 51 -19.09 15.00 -9.68
C LEU A 51 -18.54 16.06 -10.65
N GLU A 52 -18.61 17.34 -10.27
CA GLU A 52 -18.09 18.47 -11.03
C GLU A 52 -16.60 18.27 -11.34
N LYS A 53 -15.79 17.95 -10.32
CA LYS A 53 -14.36 17.66 -10.50
C LYS A 53 -14.10 16.48 -11.46
N ALA A 54 -14.94 15.45 -11.44
CA ALA A 54 -14.81 14.32 -12.37
C ALA A 54 -15.13 14.73 -13.81
N ILE A 55 -16.14 15.59 -14.00
CA ILE A 55 -16.53 16.15 -15.31
C ILE A 55 -15.39 17.03 -15.86
N ASP A 56 -14.91 17.98 -15.08
CA ASP A 56 -13.85 18.90 -15.49
C ASP A 56 -12.57 18.13 -15.85
N PHE A 57 -12.17 17.19 -14.99
CA PHE A 57 -10.98 16.39 -15.23
C PHE A 57 -11.09 15.55 -16.51
N ALA A 58 -12.24 14.93 -16.77
CA ALA A 58 -12.46 14.16 -17.99
C ALA A 58 -12.40 15.06 -19.24
N SER A 59 -12.94 16.28 -19.15
CA SER A 59 -12.91 17.28 -20.23
C SER A 59 -11.48 17.77 -20.50
N GLU A 60 -10.76 18.20 -19.45
CA GLU A 60 -9.38 18.71 -19.52
C GLU A 60 -8.40 17.69 -20.12
N ASN A 61 -8.63 16.40 -19.86
CA ASN A 61 -7.75 15.31 -20.32
C ASN A 61 -8.28 14.58 -21.56
N HIS A 62 -9.29 15.15 -22.23
CA HIS A 62 -9.86 14.64 -23.49
C HIS A 62 -10.28 13.17 -23.41
N PHE A 63 -10.96 12.78 -22.33
CA PHE A 63 -11.47 11.42 -22.20
C PHE A 63 -12.56 11.15 -23.25
N PRO A 64 -12.71 9.90 -23.71
CA PRO A 64 -13.79 9.53 -24.63
C PRO A 64 -15.15 10.01 -24.12
N GLU A 65 -16.03 10.46 -25.02
CA GLU A 65 -17.37 10.94 -24.64
C GLU A 65 -18.16 9.90 -23.85
N SER A 66 -17.98 8.62 -24.19
CA SER A 66 -18.58 7.46 -23.52
C SER A 66 -18.10 7.22 -22.08
N THR A 67 -17.05 7.90 -21.62
CA THR A 67 -16.56 7.76 -20.25
C THR A 67 -17.63 8.22 -19.28
N LYS A 68 -18.03 7.37 -18.33
CA LYS A 68 -18.98 7.72 -17.28
C LYS A 68 -18.28 8.54 -16.19
N LYS A 69 -18.95 9.56 -15.66
CA LYS A 69 -18.42 10.46 -14.63
C LYS A 69 -19.22 10.26 -13.35
N TYR A 70 -18.53 10.01 -12.25
CA TYR A 70 -19.13 9.67 -10.97
C TYR A 70 -18.68 10.63 -9.86
N GLY A 71 -19.63 11.00 -8.99
CA GLY A 71 -19.39 11.81 -7.79
C GLY A 71 -18.98 11.02 -6.55
N SER A 72 -18.69 9.73 -6.69
CA SER A 72 -18.11 8.88 -5.65
C SER A 72 -17.21 7.80 -6.26
N TYR A 73 -16.31 7.24 -5.44
CA TYR A 73 -15.47 6.13 -5.86
C TYR A 73 -16.24 4.80 -5.87
N GLU A 74 -17.16 4.61 -4.91
CA GLU A 74 -18.05 3.45 -4.85
C GLU A 74 -18.84 3.28 -6.15
N ALA A 75 -19.37 4.36 -6.74
CA ALA A 75 -20.13 4.27 -7.97
C ALA A 75 -19.31 3.81 -9.18
N VAL A 76 -17.99 4.09 -9.20
CA VAL A 76 -17.08 3.50 -10.20
C VAL A 76 -16.90 2.01 -9.95
N LEU A 77 -16.77 1.61 -8.68
CA LEU A 77 -16.59 0.20 -8.31
C LEU A 77 -17.85 -0.63 -8.54
N ASP A 78 -19.03 -0.03 -8.42
CA ASP A 78 -20.32 -0.67 -8.67
C ASP A 78 -20.68 -0.74 -10.16
N ASP A 79 -19.96 -0.03 -11.04
CA ASP A 79 -20.23 -0.05 -12.47
C ASP A 79 -19.85 -1.41 -13.10
N PRO A 80 -20.79 -2.16 -13.68
CA PRO A 80 -20.49 -3.42 -14.38
C PRO A 80 -19.65 -3.21 -15.65
N ASP A 81 -19.53 -1.98 -16.15
CA ASP A 81 -18.70 -1.64 -17.32
C ASP A 81 -17.25 -1.27 -16.99
N VAL A 82 -16.83 -1.49 -15.74
CA VAL A 82 -15.45 -1.32 -15.29
C VAL A 82 -14.86 -2.71 -15.03
N ASP A 83 -13.80 -3.06 -15.75
CA ASP A 83 -13.09 -4.33 -15.57
C ASP A 83 -11.98 -4.18 -14.53
N ALA A 84 -11.28 -3.04 -14.55
CA ALA A 84 -10.16 -2.75 -13.67
C ALA A 84 -10.19 -1.31 -13.18
N VAL A 85 -9.49 -1.02 -12.09
CA VAL A 85 -9.33 0.33 -11.56
C VAL A 85 -7.88 0.76 -11.42
N TYR A 86 -7.63 2.03 -11.70
CA TYR A 86 -6.42 2.74 -11.33
C TYR A 86 -6.69 3.62 -10.11
N VAL A 87 -5.84 3.50 -9.08
CA VAL A 87 -6.05 4.11 -7.77
C VAL A 87 -4.92 5.09 -7.43
N PRO A 88 -4.97 6.34 -7.93
CA PRO A 88 -4.02 7.42 -7.62
C PRO A 88 -4.43 8.23 -6.38
N LEU A 89 -4.79 7.54 -5.31
CA LEU A 89 -5.22 8.19 -4.08
C LEU A 89 -4.00 8.45 -3.17
N PRO A 90 -4.16 9.25 -2.10
CA PRO A 90 -3.19 9.25 -1.03
C PRO A 90 -2.93 7.84 -0.48
N THR A 91 -1.70 7.59 -0.05
CA THR A 91 -1.22 6.27 0.40
C THR A 91 -2.10 5.72 1.54
N SER A 92 -2.47 6.56 2.51
CA SER A 92 -3.37 6.20 3.63
C SER A 92 -4.76 5.70 3.20
N LEU A 93 -5.19 5.98 1.97
CA LEU A 93 -6.48 5.54 1.45
C LEU A 93 -6.38 4.26 0.62
N HIS A 94 -5.16 3.82 0.27
CA HIS A 94 -4.95 2.65 -0.59
C HIS A 94 -5.57 1.38 -0.01
N LEU A 95 -5.37 1.10 1.28
CA LEU A 95 -5.93 -0.09 1.92
C LEU A 95 -7.44 -0.20 1.70
N ARG A 96 -8.19 0.85 2.05
CA ARG A 96 -9.65 0.85 1.94
C ARG A 96 -10.10 0.62 0.51
N TRP A 97 -9.57 1.40 -0.44
CA TRP A 97 -10.10 1.40 -1.81
C TRP A 97 -9.62 0.24 -2.65
N ALA A 98 -8.38 -0.22 -2.46
CA ALA A 98 -7.87 -1.39 -3.16
C ALA A 98 -8.57 -2.68 -2.69
N VAL A 99 -8.81 -2.83 -1.38
CA VAL A 99 -9.59 -3.97 -0.85
C VAL A 99 -11.01 -3.94 -1.38
N LEU A 100 -11.70 -2.80 -1.29
CA LEU A 100 -13.08 -2.68 -1.79
C LEU A 100 -13.17 -2.94 -3.31
N ALA A 101 -12.19 -2.46 -4.08
CA ALA A 101 -12.11 -2.74 -5.51
C ALA A 101 -11.96 -4.24 -5.78
N ALA A 102 -11.07 -4.92 -5.05
CA ALA A 102 -10.89 -6.36 -5.17
C ALA A 102 -12.15 -7.14 -4.78
N GLU A 103 -12.83 -6.78 -3.69
CA GLU A 103 -14.11 -7.38 -3.28
C GLU A 103 -15.19 -7.24 -4.36
N LYS A 104 -15.20 -6.10 -5.07
CA LYS A 104 -16.07 -5.82 -6.22
C LYS A 104 -15.56 -6.45 -7.54
N LYS A 105 -14.59 -7.36 -7.45
CA LYS A 105 -13.99 -8.10 -8.57
C LYS A 105 -13.34 -7.20 -9.63
N LYS A 106 -12.83 -6.04 -9.24
CA LYS A 106 -12.06 -5.16 -10.12
C LYS A 106 -10.58 -5.47 -10.00
N HIS A 107 -9.88 -5.61 -11.13
CA HIS A 107 -8.42 -5.68 -11.12
C HIS A 107 -7.83 -4.34 -10.67
N VAL A 108 -6.69 -4.35 -9.96
CA VAL A 108 -6.17 -3.17 -9.28
C VAL A 108 -4.78 -2.78 -9.82
N LEU A 109 -4.70 -1.60 -10.42
CA LEU A 109 -3.47 -0.87 -10.69
C LEU A 109 -3.31 0.21 -9.62
N LEU A 110 -2.47 -0.03 -8.61
CA LEU A 110 -2.35 0.82 -7.42
C LEU A 110 -1.15 1.76 -7.55
N GLU A 111 -1.32 3.05 -7.23
CA GLU A 111 -0.18 3.96 -7.18
C GLU A 111 0.83 3.58 -6.10
N LYS A 112 2.08 4.02 -6.30
CA LYS A 112 3.16 3.88 -5.32
C LYS A 112 3.26 5.12 -4.42
N PRO A 113 3.69 4.98 -3.16
CA PRO A 113 3.89 3.72 -2.44
C PRO A 113 2.55 3.01 -2.20
N VAL A 114 2.58 1.68 -2.19
CA VAL A 114 1.36 0.86 -2.26
C VAL A 114 0.54 0.86 -0.97
N ALA A 115 1.17 1.09 0.17
CA ALA A 115 0.52 1.16 1.48
C ALA A 115 1.43 1.88 2.49
N LEU A 116 0.95 2.13 3.72
CA LEU A 116 1.78 2.74 4.77
C LEU A 116 2.79 1.75 5.38
N ASP A 117 2.47 0.46 5.37
CA ASP A 117 3.33 -0.62 5.82
C ASP A 117 3.02 -1.95 5.10
N VAL A 118 3.86 -2.95 5.30
CA VAL A 118 3.72 -4.29 4.72
C VAL A 118 2.46 -5.02 5.20
N GLY A 119 1.95 -4.72 6.40
CA GLY A 119 0.75 -5.33 6.96
C GLY A 119 -0.54 -4.81 6.31
N GLU A 120 -0.59 -3.52 5.97
CA GLU A 120 -1.62 -2.97 5.09
C GLU A 120 -1.55 -3.57 3.69
N LEU A 121 -0.34 -3.63 3.10
CA LEU A 121 -0.17 -4.24 1.79
C LEU A 121 -0.59 -5.71 1.78
N ASP A 122 -0.23 -6.50 2.79
CA ASP A 122 -0.62 -7.91 2.84
C ASP A 122 -2.14 -8.09 2.81
N ARG A 123 -2.91 -7.20 3.47
CA ARG A 123 -4.37 -7.19 3.40
C ARG A 123 -4.90 -6.86 2.00
N ILE A 124 -4.29 -5.89 1.31
CA ILE A 124 -4.61 -5.57 -0.09
C ILE A 124 -4.36 -6.80 -0.99
N LEU A 125 -3.19 -7.43 -0.83
CA LEU A 125 -2.79 -8.59 -1.63
C LEU A 125 -3.67 -9.81 -1.36
N GLU A 126 -4.04 -10.06 -0.11
CA GLU A 126 -4.96 -11.12 0.29
C GLU A 126 -6.36 -10.91 -0.29
N ALA A 127 -6.88 -9.68 -0.28
CA ALA A 127 -8.15 -9.36 -0.93
C ALA A 127 -8.09 -9.61 -2.44
N CYS A 128 -7.01 -9.21 -3.11
CA CYS A 128 -6.82 -9.45 -4.54
C CYS A 128 -6.72 -10.95 -4.86
N GLU A 129 -5.93 -11.71 -4.10
CA GLU A 129 -5.75 -13.15 -4.25
C GLU A 129 -7.06 -13.91 -4.02
N SER A 130 -7.76 -13.60 -2.93
CA SER A 130 -9.06 -14.20 -2.59
C SER A 130 -10.14 -13.86 -3.61
N SER A 131 -10.06 -12.69 -4.24
CA SER A 131 -10.99 -12.31 -5.30
C SER A 131 -10.65 -12.83 -6.68
N GLY A 132 -9.45 -13.40 -6.88
CA GLY A 132 -8.98 -13.86 -8.18
C GLY A 132 -8.63 -12.72 -9.15
N VAL A 133 -8.39 -11.51 -8.64
CA VAL A 133 -8.10 -10.32 -9.46
C VAL A 133 -6.61 -10.03 -9.52
N GLN A 134 -6.18 -9.35 -10.58
CA GLN A 134 -4.78 -8.95 -10.76
C GLN A 134 -4.48 -7.73 -9.89
N PHE A 135 -3.35 -7.77 -9.20
CA PHE A 135 -2.73 -6.61 -8.57
C PHE A 135 -1.45 -6.22 -9.32
N MET A 136 -1.23 -4.92 -9.53
CA MET A 136 0.04 -4.38 -9.98
C MET A 136 0.28 -2.99 -9.39
N ASP A 137 1.49 -2.69 -8.92
CA ASP A 137 1.88 -1.32 -8.54
C ASP A 137 2.28 -0.50 -9.77
N ALA A 138 2.03 0.81 -9.74
CA ALA A 138 2.24 1.72 -10.87
C ALA A 138 3.71 2.20 -11.03
N THR A 139 4.70 1.33 -10.77
CA THR A 139 6.12 1.69 -10.95
C THR A 139 6.55 1.62 -12.43
N MET A 140 6.33 2.74 -13.14
CA MET A 140 6.43 2.85 -14.60
C MET A 140 7.77 2.41 -15.22
N TRP A 141 8.92 2.78 -14.64
CA TRP A 141 10.24 2.53 -15.24
C TRP A 141 10.56 1.04 -15.43
N MET A 142 9.90 0.16 -14.67
CA MET A 142 10.03 -1.30 -14.79
C MET A 142 9.60 -1.84 -16.15
N HIS A 143 8.79 -1.07 -16.89
CA HIS A 143 8.19 -1.46 -18.16
C HIS A 143 8.92 -0.86 -19.38
N HIS A 144 9.88 0.06 -19.16
CA HIS A 144 10.68 0.60 -20.25
C HIS A 144 11.62 -0.50 -20.81
N PRO A 145 11.79 -0.66 -22.14
CA PRO A 145 12.65 -1.70 -22.73
C PRO A 145 14.11 -1.61 -22.27
N ARG A 146 14.59 -0.39 -21.98
CA ARG A 146 15.89 -0.14 -21.32
C ARG A 146 16.08 -1.03 -20.09
N THR A 147 15.06 -1.20 -19.26
CA THR A 147 15.15 -1.98 -18.02
C THR A 147 15.48 -3.45 -18.28
N ALA A 148 14.88 -4.06 -19.31
CA ALA A 148 15.24 -5.40 -19.74
C ALA A 148 16.69 -5.43 -20.28
N LYS A 149 17.07 -4.45 -21.11
CA LYS A 149 18.41 -4.41 -21.70
C LYS A 149 19.52 -4.22 -20.66
N MET A 150 19.30 -3.37 -19.67
CA MET A 150 20.22 -3.22 -18.55
C MET A 150 20.34 -4.54 -17.80
N LYS A 151 19.23 -5.27 -17.58
CA LYS A 151 19.27 -6.57 -16.90
C LYS A 151 20.08 -7.61 -17.67
N GLU A 152 19.98 -7.64 -19.00
CA GLU A 152 20.84 -8.48 -19.84
C GLU A 152 22.33 -8.17 -19.59
N VAL A 153 22.71 -6.89 -19.53
CA VAL A 153 24.10 -6.48 -19.25
C VAL A 153 24.53 -6.92 -17.86
N LEU A 154 23.69 -6.70 -16.83
CA LEU A 154 24.00 -7.11 -15.46
C LEU A 154 24.13 -8.64 -15.29
N SER A 155 23.45 -9.41 -16.15
CA SER A 155 23.41 -10.87 -16.08
C SER A 155 24.58 -11.54 -16.82
N ASP A 156 25.43 -10.79 -17.53
CA ASP A 156 26.57 -11.33 -18.27
C ASP A 156 27.77 -11.61 -17.32
N PRO A 157 28.11 -12.88 -17.04
CA PRO A 157 29.20 -13.22 -16.12
C PRO A 157 30.60 -12.93 -16.69
N HIS A 158 30.71 -12.75 -18.01
CA HIS A 158 31.97 -12.44 -18.68
C HIS A 158 32.22 -10.93 -18.72
N ARG A 159 31.19 -10.13 -18.95
CA ARG A 159 31.29 -8.67 -19.06
C ARG A 159 31.07 -7.94 -17.74
N PHE A 160 30.07 -8.32 -16.97
CA PHE A 160 29.73 -7.65 -15.71
C PHE A 160 30.34 -8.36 -14.50
N GLY A 161 30.37 -9.69 -14.53
CA GLY A 161 30.88 -10.52 -13.44
C GLY A 161 29.91 -10.59 -12.28
N GLN A 162 30.42 -10.77 -11.06
CA GLN A 162 29.58 -10.83 -9.87
C GLN A 162 29.20 -9.41 -9.42
N LEU A 163 27.91 -9.14 -9.24
CA LEU A 163 27.43 -7.88 -8.68
C LEU A 163 27.95 -7.69 -7.24
N LYS A 164 28.48 -6.49 -6.94
CA LYS A 164 29.09 -6.13 -5.65
C LYS A 164 28.40 -4.96 -4.96
N SER A 165 28.11 -3.88 -5.68
CA SER A 165 27.50 -2.69 -5.09
C SER A 165 26.44 -2.08 -5.99
N VAL A 166 25.41 -1.50 -5.38
CA VAL A 166 24.40 -0.69 -6.06
C VAL A 166 24.20 0.61 -5.31
N HIS A 167 24.26 1.73 -6.01
CA HIS A 167 24.00 3.05 -5.45
C HIS A 167 22.87 3.68 -6.24
N SER A 168 21.82 4.16 -5.56
CA SER A 168 20.72 4.86 -6.21
C SER A 168 20.37 6.14 -5.50
N THR A 169 20.07 7.18 -6.27
CA THR A 169 19.61 8.46 -5.73
C THR A 169 18.35 8.88 -6.46
N PHE A 170 17.34 9.28 -5.71
CA PHE A 170 16.22 10.03 -6.27
C PHE A 170 15.86 11.21 -5.37
N SER A 171 16.13 12.41 -5.86
CA SER A 171 15.80 13.66 -5.19
C SER A 171 15.21 14.66 -6.17
N TYR A 172 14.47 15.63 -5.65
CA TYR A 172 14.02 16.82 -6.37
C TYR A 172 13.71 17.93 -5.36
N VAL A 173 13.77 19.19 -5.77
CA VAL A 173 13.44 20.30 -4.87
C VAL A 173 11.94 20.50 -4.85
N GLY A 174 11.34 20.34 -3.68
CA GLY A 174 10.01 20.82 -3.36
C GLY A 174 10.11 22.25 -2.81
N GLU A 175 9.38 23.20 -3.38
CA GLU A 175 9.39 24.60 -2.91
C GLU A 175 7.97 25.11 -2.62
N GLY A 176 7.91 26.17 -1.80
CA GLY A 176 6.69 26.94 -1.56
C GLY A 176 5.49 26.08 -1.18
N ASP A 177 4.48 26.07 -2.04
CA ASP A 177 3.22 25.35 -1.84
C ASP A 177 3.42 23.83 -1.65
N PHE A 178 4.40 23.22 -2.31
CA PHE A 178 4.65 21.78 -2.18
C PHE A 178 5.01 21.40 -0.73
N LEU A 179 5.93 22.14 -0.11
CA LEU A 179 6.39 21.83 1.25
C LEU A 179 5.35 22.14 2.33
N GLN A 180 4.31 22.91 2.00
CA GLN A 180 3.25 23.31 2.93
C GLN A 180 2.00 22.45 2.78
N ASN A 181 1.61 22.12 1.54
CA ASN A 181 0.26 21.65 1.22
C ASN A 181 0.21 20.31 0.47
N ASP A 182 1.34 19.80 -0.06
CA ASP A 182 1.32 18.52 -0.79
C ASP A 182 0.98 17.35 0.14
N ILE A 183 0.33 16.32 -0.41
CA ILE A 183 -0.05 15.11 0.34
C ILE A 183 1.18 14.43 0.95
N ARG A 184 2.35 14.52 0.29
CA ARG A 184 3.63 13.92 0.70
C ARG A 184 4.26 14.56 1.92
N VAL A 185 3.82 15.74 2.32
CA VAL A 185 4.29 16.41 3.55
C VAL A 185 3.25 16.31 4.68
N ASN A 186 2.11 15.65 4.42
CA ASN A 186 1.03 15.52 5.38
C ASN A 186 1.04 14.13 6.06
N PRO A 187 1.19 14.06 7.40
CA PRO A 187 1.27 12.80 8.13
C PRO A 187 -0.02 11.98 8.12
N ASN A 188 -1.15 12.56 7.70
CA ASN A 188 -2.44 11.85 7.62
C ASN A 188 -2.75 11.35 6.20
N LEU A 189 -1.91 11.66 5.21
CA LEU A 189 -2.13 11.30 3.81
C LEU A 189 -1.00 10.39 3.31
N ASP A 190 0.15 10.93 2.94
CA ASP A 190 1.30 10.20 2.45
C ASP A 190 2.46 10.31 3.45
N SER A 191 2.24 9.74 4.63
CA SER A 191 3.09 9.94 5.81
C SER A 191 4.52 9.39 5.68
N LEU A 192 4.77 8.55 4.68
CA LEU A 192 6.11 8.03 4.37
C LEU A 192 7.02 9.10 3.75
N GLY A 193 6.46 10.25 3.34
CA GLY A 193 7.22 11.37 2.81
C GLY A 193 8.10 11.00 1.63
N VAL A 194 9.31 11.54 1.60
CA VAL A 194 10.26 11.28 0.50
C VAL A 194 10.68 9.81 0.42
N LEU A 195 10.68 9.08 1.54
CA LEU A 195 11.05 7.68 1.56
C LEU A 195 10.04 6.83 0.78
N GLY A 196 8.75 7.10 0.96
CA GLY A 196 7.68 6.45 0.21
C GLY A 196 7.59 6.92 -1.25
N ASP A 197 7.80 8.21 -1.50
CA ASP A 197 7.63 8.76 -2.84
C ASP A 197 8.83 8.51 -3.76
N ALA A 198 10.04 8.86 -3.31
CA ALA A 198 11.28 8.79 -4.07
C ALA A 198 12.15 7.59 -3.68
N GLY A 199 12.28 7.31 -2.38
CA GLY A 199 13.00 6.15 -1.86
C GLY A 199 12.46 4.81 -2.40
N TRP A 200 11.16 4.72 -2.67
CA TRP A 200 10.52 3.57 -3.34
C TRP A 200 11.24 3.16 -4.64
N TYR A 201 11.58 4.14 -5.49
CA TYR A 201 12.26 3.88 -6.76
C TYR A 201 13.67 3.37 -6.55
N SER A 202 14.43 4.00 -5.66
CA SER A 202 15.79 3.59 -5.35
C SER A 202 15.85 2.18 -4.74
N ILE A 203 14.93 1.87 -3.83
CA ILE A 203 14.80 0.53 -3.25
C ILE A 203 14.41 -0.49 -4.32
N ARG A 204 13.42 -0.18 -5.19
CA ARG A 204 13.02 -1.06 -6.30
C ARG A 204 14.19 -1.31 -7.26
N ALA A 205 14.98 -0.30 -7.58
CA ALA A 205 16.15 -0.40 -8.44
C ALA A 205 17.24 -1.30 -7.83
N ILE A 206 17.53 -1.14 -6.54
CA ILE A 206 18.47 -2.00 -5.81
C ILE A 206 17.99 -3.45 -5.82
N LEU A 207 16.73 -3.69 -5.47
CA LEU A 207 16.16 -5.04 -5.47
C LEU A 207 16.18 -5.65 -6.88
N TRP A 208 15.80 -4.90 -7.92
CA TRP A 208 15.85 -5.35 -9.31
C TRP A 208 17.26 -5.78 -9.73
N ALA A 209 18.29 -5.01 -9.35
CA ALA A 209 19.68 -5.34 -9.65
C ALA A 209 20.10 -6.67 -8.99
N TYR A 210 19.67 -6.91 -7.74
CA TYR A 210 19.90 -8.13 -6.96
C TYR A 210 18.86 -9.24 -7.15
N ASP A 211 18.16 -9.29 -8.29
CA ASP A 211 17.17 -10.35 -8.59
C ASP A 211 16.06 -10.48 -7.54
N TYR A 212 15.71 -9.35 -6.92
CA TYR A 212 14.77 -9.21 -5.82
C TYR A 212 15.11 -10.09 -4.61
N GLU A 213 16.37 -10.48 -4.44
CA GLU A 213 16.87 -11.03 -3.18
C GLU A 213 16.72 -9.96 -2.10
N LEU A 214 16.10 -10.25 -0.96
CA LEU A 214 15.99 -9.27 0.14
C LEU A 214 17.31 -9.15 0.90
N PRO A 215 17.69 -7.93 1.34
CA PRO A 215 18.87 -7.76 2.18
C PRO A 215 18.73 -8.52 3.50
N LYS A 216 19.86 -8.91 4.09
CA LYS A 216 19.89 -9.51 5.43
C LYS A 216 19.76 -8.43 6.50
N THR A 217 20.31 -7.24 6.24
CA THR A 217 20.22 -6.08 7.14
C THR A 217 19.99 -4.79 6.38
N VAL A 218 19.20 -3.91 6.97
CA VAL A 218 18.98 -2.54 6.50
C VAL A 218 19.30 -1.58 7.65
N THR A 219 20.07 -0.54 7.35
CA THR A 219 20.47 0.48 8.33
C THR A 219 20.27 1.85 7.69
N ALA A 220 19.42 2.69 8.28
CA ALA A 220 19.29 4.09 7.87
C ALA A 220 20.63 4.82 8.11
N ILE A 221 20.99 5.73 7.20
CA ILE A 221 22.26 6.47 7.24
C ILE A 221 21.99 7.97 7.33
N GLY A 222 22.79 8.66 8.12
CA GLY A 222 22.63 10.09 8.42
C GLY A 222 21.43 10.36 9.32
N ASP A 223 21.34 11.60 9.81
CA ASP A 223 20.14 12.10 10.48
C ASP A 223 19.11 12.50 9.42
N PRO A 224 17.92 11.87 9.40
CA PRO A 224 16.87 12.26 8.48
C PRO A 224 16.38 13.67 8.78
N GLU A 225 16.01 14.39 7.72
CA GLU A 225 15.35 15.69 7.86
C GLU A 225 13.83 15.48 7.91
N TYR A 226 13.17 16.17 8.82
CA TYR A 226 11.72 16.10 9.03
C TYR A 226 11.09 17.48 8.89
N ASN A 227 9.82 17.52 8.49
CA ASN A 227 9.01 18.71 8.75
C ASN A 227 8.55 18.76 10.21
N GLU A 228 7.90 19.87 10.60
CA GLU A 228 7.34 20.07 11.95
C GLU A 228 6.32 19.00 12.35
N SER A 229 5.72 18.32 11.37
CA SER A 229 4.74 17.24 11.57
C SER A 229 5.37 15.85 11.67
N GLY A 230 6.71 15.74 11.62
CA GLY A 230 7.44 14.48 11.73
C GLY A 230 7.45 13.62 10.46
N VAL A 231 7.14 14.19 9.29
CA VAL A 231 7.25 13.52 7.98
C VAL A 231 8.67 13.64 7.45
N ILE A 232 9.23 12.54 6.95
CA ILE A 232 10.60 12.48 6.42
C ILE A 232 10.69 13.24 5.09
N LEU A 233 11.57 14.24 5.02
CA LEU A 233 11.83 15.06 3.84
C LEU A 233 13.17 14.75 3.17
N SER A 234 14.11 14.15 3.90
CA SER A 234 15.42 13.72 3.39
C SER A 234 15.92 12.53 4.21
N CYS A 235 16.36 11.45 3.56
CA CYS A 235 16.98 10.32 4.25
C CYS A 235 17.78 9.43 3.29
N GLY A 236 18.59 8.53 3.85
CA GLY A 236 19.22 7.44 3.11
C GLY A 236 19.27 6.16 3.91
N ALA A 237 19.65 5.06 3.25
CA ALA A 237 19.97 3.82 3.94
C ALA A 237 21.08 3.03 3.24
N SER A 238 21.69 2.12 4.01
CA SER A 238 22.56 1.06 3.54
C SER A 238 21.88 -0.30 3.69
N LEU A 239 22.06 -1.17 2.70
CA LEU A 239 21.49 -2.51 2.62
C LEU A 239 22.63 -3.51 2.45
N ASN A 240 22.59 -4.62 3.18
CA ASN A 240 23.67 -5.60 3.17
C ASN A 240 23.11 -7.03 3.12
N TRP A 241 23.70 -7.87 2.27
CA TRP A 241 23.30 -9.28 2.11
C TRP A 241 24.17 -10.25 2.91
N LYS A 242 25.15 -9.74 3.67
CA LYS A 242 26.21 -10.42 4.46
C LYS A 242 27.12 -11.35 3.64
N GLU A 243 26.56 -12.07 2.68
CA GLU A 243 27.24 -13.01 1.80
C GLU A 243 27.87 -12.30 0.59
N ASN A 244 29.07 -12.72 0.19
CA ASN A 244 29.77 -12.27 -1.02
C ASN A 244 30.10 -10.77 -1.12
N GLY A 245 29.99 -10.02 -0.01
CA GLY A 245 30.28 -8.58 0.05
C GLY A 245 29.28 -7.72 -0.72
N LYS A 246 28.08 -8.23 -1.00
CA LYS A 246 27.00 -7.50 -1.69
C LYS A 246 26.44 -6.41 -0.79
N VAL A 247 26.54 -5.16 -1.24
CA VAL A 247 26.04 -3.98 -0.53
C VAL A 247 25.22 -3.08 -1.44
N ALA A 248 24.41 -2.21 -0.86
CA ALA A 248 23.81 -1.10 -1.59
C ALA A 248 23.59 0.10 -0.69
N THR A 249 23.47 1.28 -1.30
CA THR A 249 23.01 2.48 -0.61
C THR A 249 21.98 3.21 -1.46
N PHE A 250 21.09 3.94 -0.79
CA PHE A 250 20.31 4.98 -1.45
C PHE A 250 20.22 6.26 -0.66
N TYR A 251 19.91 7.35 -1.37
CA TYR A 251 19.56 8.65 -0.81
C TYR A 251 18.34 9.21 -1.54
N CYS A 252 17.44 9.84 -0.80
CA CYS A 252 16.28 10.52 -1.35
C CYS A 252 15.96 11.79 -0.57
N SER A 253 15.55 12.85 -1.27
CA SER A 253 15.38 14.18 -0.67
C SER A 253 14.42 15.07 -1.45
N PHE A 254 13.60 15.82 -0.73
CA PHE A 254 12.80 16.94 -1.25
C PHE A 254 13.56 18.28 -1.25
N TYR A 255 14.82 18.31 -0.80
CA TYR A 255 15.65 19.53 -0.73
C TYR A 255 16.81 19.53 -1.71
N THR A 256 17.08 18.40 -2.37
CA THR A 256 18.23 18.24 -3.26
C THR A 256 17.78 18.29 -4.72
N ASN A 257 18.58 18.91 -5.59
CA ASN A 257 18.27 19.07 -7.02
C ASN A 257 17.83 17.75 -7.69
N LEU A 258 16.99 17.87 -8.73
CA LEU A 258 16.48 16.73 -9.50
C LEU A 258 17.63 15.82 -9.93
N THR A 259 17.68 14.63 -9.36
CA THR A 259 18.70 13.60 -9.58
C THR A 259 18.00 12.25 -9.56
N MET A 260 18.24 11.39 -10.55
CA MET A 260 17.52 10.13 -10.75
C MET A 260 18.50 9.04 -11.19
N ASP A 261 19.47 8.74 -10.33
CA ASP A 261 20.66 7.99 -10.68
C ASP A 261 20.60 6.54 -10.16
N ILE A 262 21.16 5.63 -10.96
CA ILE A 262 21.54 4.29 -10.52
C ILE A 262 22.95 3.98 -11.04
N THR A 263 23.81 3.49 -10.14
CA THR A 263 25.13 2.95 -10.44
C THR A 263 25.21 1.52 -9.92
N VAL A 264 25.52 0.57 -10.80
CA VAL A 264 25.66 -0.85 -10.47
C VAL A 264 27.10 -1.27 -10.76
N LEU A 265 27.76 -1.86 -9.76
CA LEU A 265 29.17 -2.25 -9.82
C LEU A 265 29.30 -3.76 -9.70
N GLY A 266 29.95 -4.38 -10.68
CA GLY A 266 30.32 -5.80 -10.68
C GLY A 266 31.84 -5.99 -10.61
N THR A 267 32.28 -7.24 -10.50
CA THR A 267 33.72 -7.56 -10.46
C THR A 267 34.45 -7.30 -11.76
N LYS A 268 33.72 -7.21 -12.88
CA LYS A 268 34.30 -6.98 -14.21
C LYS A 268 33.71 -5.77 -14.91
N GLY A 269 32.55 -5.28 -14.51
CA GLY A 269 31.91 -4.16 -15.21
C GLY A 269 31.18 -3.20 -14.30
N SER A 270 30.75 -2.08 -14.87
CA SER A 270 29.84 -1.15 -14.22
C SER A 270 28.77 -0.66 -15.18
N LEU A 271 27.62 -0.30 -14.63
CA LEU A 271 26.48 0.25 -15.35
C LEU A 271 26.02 1.54 -14.65
N ARG A 272 25.68 2.57 -15.43
CA ARG A 272 25.20 3.87 -14.93
C ARG A 272 24.02 4.37 -15.74
N VAL A 273 23.06 4.97 -15.06
CA VAL A 273 21.90 5.66 -15.66
C VAL A 273 21.63 6.90 -14.82
N HIS A 274 21.35 8.03 -15.47
CA HIS A 274 21.13 9.32 -14.81
C HIS A 274 19.66 9.79 -14.83
N ASP A 275 18.80 9.01 -15.49
CA ASP A 275 17.40 9.29 -15.70
C ASP A 275 16.55 8.01 -15.57
N PHE A 276 16.88 7.14 -14.60
CA PHE A 276 16.28 5.79 -14.54
C PHE A 276 14.78 5.81 -14.23
N VAL A 277 14.31 6.79 -13.46
CA VAL A 277 12.89 6.92 -13.05
C VAL A 277 12.05 7.50 -14.18
N ILE A 278 12.46 8.65 -14.71
CA ILE A 278 11.82 9.34 -15.83
C ILE A 278 12.91 9.61 -16.87
N PRO A 279 12.88 8.96 -18.05
CA PRO A 279 13.81 9.27 -19.13
C PRO A 279 13.73 10.75 -19.51
N PHE A 280 14.87 11.37 -19.86
CA PHE A 280 14.86 12.75 -20.36
C PHE A 280 14.08 12.90 -21.67
N ASN A 281 13.99 11.81 -22.44
CA ASN A 281 13.16 11.71 -23.64
C ASN A 281 12.30 10.44 -23.55
N GLU A 282 10.98 10.56 -23.65
CA GLU A 282 10.06 9.42 -23.46
C GLU A 282 10.25 8.28 -24.48
N ASN A 283 10.87 8.56 -25.64
CA ASN A 283 11.10 7.60 -26.71
C ASN A 283 12.52 6.99 -26.68
N VAL A 284 13.43 7.50 -25.84
CA VAL A 284 14.81 7.02 -25.77
C VAL A 284 15.29 7.01 -24.32
N GLY A 285 15.65 5.82 -23.84
CA GLY A 285 16.35 5.64 -22.57
C GLY A 285 17.82 5.28 -22.81
N PRO A 286 18.77 6.21 -22.63
CA PRO A 286 20.19 5.90 -22.64
C PRO A 286 20.63 5.22 -21.34
N PHE A 287 21.69 4.42 -21.39
CA PHE A 287 22.48 4.03 -20.22
C PHE A 287 23.93 3.79 -20.63
N TYR A 288 24.85 3.83 -19.67
CA TYR A 288 26.27 3.62 -19.90
C TYR A 288 26.72 2.31 -19.25
N ALA A 289 27.52 1.51 -19.97
CA ALA A 289 28.15 0.34 -19.37
C ALA A 289 29.57 0.15 -19.89
N VAL A 290 30.42 -0.40 -19.02
CA VAL A 290 31.82 -0.70 -19.32
C VAL A 290 32.17 -2.06 -18.74
N ALA A 291 33.05 -2.80 -19.42
CA ALA A 291 33.57 -4.09 -18.98
C ALA A 291 35.10 -4.07 -19.02
N ASN A 292 35.71 -4.75 -18.05
CA ASN A 292 37.14 -4.92 -17.83
C ASN A 292 37.94 -3.60 -17.89
N SER A 293 37.37 -2.53 -17.30
CA SER A 293 38.05 -1.23 -17.26
C SER A 293 39.31 -1.30 -16.40
N ARG A 294 40.40 -0.79 -16.93
CA ARG A 294 41.74 -0.77 -16.34
C ARG A 294 42.45 0.53 -16.69
N TRP A 295 43.54 0.81 -16.00
CA TRP A 295 44.47 1.85 -16.41
C TRP A 295 45.12 1.45 -17.75
N LYS A 296 45.17 2.36 -18.72
CA LYS A 296 46.08 2.25 -19.88
C LYS A 296 47.51 2.38 -19.36
N GLU A 297 47.75 3.56 -18.79
CA GLU A 297 48.89 3.96 -17.98
C GLU A 297 48.34 4.99 -16.99
N LEU A 298 48.87 5.04 -15.77
CA LEU A 298 48.34 5.93 -14.73
C LEU A 298 48.31 7.41 -15.18
N SER A 299 49.25 7.82 -16.02
CA SER A 299 49.37 9.15 -16.61
C SER A 299 48.47 9.40 -17.83
N LEU A 300 48.02 8.35 -18.53
CA LEU A 300 47.32 8.45 -19.82
C LEU A 300 45.81 8.19 -19.74
N GLY A 301 45.31 7.58 -18.66
CA GLY A 301 43.89 7.37 -18.41
C GLY A 301 43.46 5.90 -18.41
N CYS A 302 42.15 5.65 -18.58
CA CYS A 302 41.54 4.32 -18.48
C CYS A 302 41.09 3.76 -19.83
N GLU A 303 40.99 2.44 -19.93
CA GLU A 303 40.38 1.73 -21.06
C GLU A 303 39.62 0.47 -20.64
N PRO A 304 38.60 0.04 -21.39
CA PRO A 304 37.91 0.82 -22.41
C PRO A 304 37.07 1.95 -21.79
N GLU A 305 36.70 2.94 -22.60
CA GLU A 305 35.73 3.97 -22.19
C GLU A 305 34.32 3.37 -22.06
N PRO A 306 33.44 3.93 -21.21
CA PRO A 306 32.06 3.50 -21.12
C PRO A 306 31.32 3.63 -22.44
N SER A 307 30.65 2.56 -22.86
CA SER A 307 29.80 2.56 -24.04
C SER A 307 28.40 3.07 -23.69
N GLU A 308 27.86 3.96 -24.51
CA GLU A 308 26.47 4.40 -24.42
C GLU A 308 25.55 3.43 -25.18
N PHE A 309 24.48 2.99 -24.53
CA PHE A 309 23.42 2.17 -25.08
C PHE A 309 22.15 3.01 -25.20
N LYS A 310 21.72 3.34 -26.42
CA LYS A 310 20.49 4.11 -26.67
C LYS A 310 19.34 3.16 -26.98
N ILE A 311 18.43 2.97 -26.02
CA ILE A 311 17.29 2.08 -26.18
C ILE A 311 16.07 2.88 -26.54
N THR A 312 15.56 2.67 -27.76
CA THR A 312 14.38 3.36 -28.26
C THR A 312 13.11 2.61 -27.92
N THR A 313 12.00 3.34 -27.80
CA THR A 313 10.65 2.78 -27.64
C THR A 313 9.64 3.61 -28.43
N VAL A 314 8.59 2.95 -28.93
CA VAL A 314 7.48 3.61 -29.64
C VAL A 314 6.44 4.14 -28.67
N LEU A 315 6.24 3.45 -27.54
CA LEU A 315 5.32 3.85 -26.49
C LEU A 315 6.10 4.28 -25.24
N PRO A 316 5.64 5.32 -24.51
CA PRO A 316 6.25 5.71 -23.26
C PRO A 316 6.08 4.61 -22.19
N GLN A 317 6.95 4.61 -21.19
CA GLN A 317 7.00 3.54 -20.16
C GLN A 317 5.68 3.35 -19.40
N GLU A 318 4.94 4.43 -19.12
CA GLU A 318 3.61 4.35 -18.50
C GLU A 318 2.57 3.69 -19.41
N ALA A 319 2.66 3.87 -20.74
CA ALA A 319 1.76 3.21 -21.68
C ALA A 319 2.10 1.72 -21.79
N LEU A 320 3.38 1.36 -21.76
CA LEU A 320 3.82 -0.03 -21.68
C LEU A 320 3.40 -0.70 -20.36
N MET A 321 3.38 0.04 -19.26
CA MET A 321 2.85 -0.41 -17.98
C MET A 321 1.36 -0.74 -18.07
N VAL A 322 0.55 0.20 -18.57
CA VAL A 322 -0.88 -0.01 -18.74
C VAL A 322 -1.16 -1.14 -19.74
N GLN A 323 -0.36 -1.24 -20.81
CA GLN A 323 -0.47 -2.31 -21.80
C GLN A 323 -0.23 -3.69 -21.18
N GLU A 324 0.82 -3.85 -20.37
CA GLU A 324 1.12 -5.09 -19.67
C GLU A 324 0.02 -5.42 -18.66
N PHE A 325 -0.47 -4.44 -17.91
CA PHE A 325 -1.61 -4.64 -17.02
C PHE A 325 -2.85 -5.12 -17.78
N GLY A 326 -3.18 -4.46 -18.89
CA GLY A 326 -4.28 -4.86 -19.77
C GLY A 326 -4.13 -6.29 -20.27
N ARG A 327 -2.92 -6.70 -20.67
CA ARG A 327 -2.63 -8.07 -21.12
C ARG A 327 -2.88 -9.10 -20.02
N LEU A 328 -2.45 -8.81 -18.79
CA LEU A 328 -2.68 -9.69 -17.64
C LEU A 328 -4.18 -9.84 -17.33
N VAL A 329 -4.92 -8.73 -17.35
CA VAL A 329 -6.38 -8.73 -17.14
C VAL A 329 -7.10 -9.49 -18.25
N GLN A 330 -6.73 -9.29 -19.51
CA GLN A 330 -7.31 -10.03 -20.65
C GLN A 330 -7.11 -11.54 -20.49
N GLY A 331 -5.91 -11.99 -20.12
CA GLY A 331 -5.65 -13.41 -19.89
C GLY A 331 -6.49 -14.02 -18.77
N ILE A 332 -6.76 -13.27 -17.70
CA ILE A 332 -7.62 -13.73 -16.60
C ILE A 332 -9.09 -13.76 -17.03
N ASN A 333 -9.59 -12.69 -17.65
CA ASN A 333 -10.98 -12.59 -18.10
C ASN A 333 -11.32 -13.60 -19.21
N GLY A 334 -10.34 -13.95 -20.05
CA GLY A 334 -10.47 -15.01 -21.06
C GLY A 334 -10.42 -16.43 -20.48
N GLY A 335 -10.03 -16.60 -19.21
CA GLY A 335 -9.85 -17.91 -18.58
C GLY A 335 -8.52 -18.60 -18.91
N ASP A 336 -7.63 -17.92 -19.63
CA ASP A 336 -6.34 -18.46 -20.09
C ASP A 336 -5.24 -18.42 -19.01
N ALA A 337 -5.39 -17.55 -18.00
CA ALA A 337 -4.37 -17.31 -16.99
C ALA A 337 -4.95 -17.07 -15.60
N LYS A 338 -4.13 -17.33 -14.57
CA LYS A 338 -4.35 -16.88 -13.18
C LYS A 338 -3.63 -15.56 -12.95
N PRO A 339 -4.00 -14.79 -11.89
CA PRO A 339 -3.25 -13.60 -11.51
C PRO A 339 -1.75 -13.85 -11.37
N GLU A 340 -0.96 -13.00 -12.03
CA GLU A 340 0.50 -13.04 -12.04
C GLU A 340 1.04 -12.64 -10.67
N LYS A 341 1.95 -13.45 -10.13
CA LYS A 341 2.49 -13.28 -8.77
C LYS A 341 3.71 -12.39 -8.71
N LYS A 342 4.36 -12.13 -9.85
CA LYS A 342 5.54 -11.26 -9.92
C LYS A 342 5.29 -9.89 -9.30
N TRP A 343 4.26 -9.18 -9.74
CA TRP A 343 3.95 -7.81 -9.32
C TRP A 343 3.69 -7.68 -7.82
N PRO A 344 2.74 -8.41 -7.21
CA PRO A 344 2.52 -8.33 -5.77
C PRO A 344 3.77 -8.71 -4.96
N THR A 345 4.57 -9.66 -5.45
CA THR A 345 5.82 -10.08 -4.79
C THR A 345 6.86 -8.96 -4.76
N ILE A 346 7.09 -8.26 -5.89
CA ILE A 346 8.09 -7.20 -5.93
C ILE A 346 7.63 -5.93 -5.19
N SER A 347 6.31 -5.63 -5.18
CA SER A 347 5.74 -4.54 -4.36
C SER A 347 5.98 -4.80 -2.88
N ARG A 348 5.67 -6.02 -2.42
CA ARG A 348 5.84 -6.41 -1.01
C ARG A 348 7.30 -6.36 -0.57
N LYS A 349 8.22 -6.82 -1.42
CA LYS A 349 9.66 -6.75 -1.12
C LYS A 349 10.15 -5.30 -1.02
N THR A 350 9.69 -4.41 -1.89
CA THR A 350 10.02 -2.98 -1.80
C THR A 350 9.47 -2.35 -0.52
N GLN A 351 8.19 -2.59 -0.20
CA GLN A 351 7.56 -2.10 1.03
C GLN A 351 8.29 -2.61 2.30
N ALA A 352 8.64 -3.90 2.34
CA ALA A 352 9.35 -4.47 3.48
C ALA A 352 10.71 -3.80 3.74
N VAL A 353 11.40 -3.34 2.69
CA VAL A 353 12.66 -2.58 2.85
C VAL A 353 12.36 -1.15 3.33
N ILE A 354 11.31 -0.50 2.84
CA ILE A 354 10.87 0.81 3.37
C ILE A 354 10.60 0.71 4.87
N ASP A 355 9.82 -0.29 5.29
CA ASP A 355 9.49 -0.51 6.70
C ASP A 355 10.75 -0.77 7.53
N ALA A 356 11.73 -1.50 6.99
CA ALA A 356 13.02 -1.72 7.64
C ALA A 356 13.83 -0.43 7.80
N VAL A 357 13.79 0.49 6.82
CA VAL A 357 14.41 1.82 6.95
C VAL A 357 13.72 2.63 8.04
N VAL A 358 12.38 2.67 8.04
CA VAL A 358 11.60 3.35 9.09
C VAL A 358 11.89 2.77 10.47
N ALA A 359 11.97 1.45 10.60
CA ALA A 359 12.31 0.76 11.85
C ALA A 359 13.75 1.06 12.30
N SER A 360 14.70 1.13 11.37
CA SER A 360 16.08 1.51 11.68
C SER A 360 16.15 2.93 12.24
N ILE A 361 15.49 3.89 11.60
CA ILE A 361 15.36 5.27 12.06
C ILE A 361 14.78 5.32 13.49
N LYS A 362 13.63 4.66 13.71
CA LYS A 362 12.96 4.64 15.02
C LYS A 362 13.80 4.01 16.14
N ASN A 363 14.67 3.07 15.80
CA ASN A 363 15.54 2.37 16.75
C ASN A 363 16.93 3.03 16.92
N GLY A 364 17.08 4.30 16.53
CA GLY A 364 18.33 5.04 16.66
C GLY A 364 19.41 4.56 15.69
N PHE A 365 19.03 4.37 14.42
CA PHE A 365 19.91 4.00 13.31
C PHE A 365 20.59 2.63 13.48
N LYS A 366 19.97 1.73 14.24
CA LYS A 366 20.44 0.36 14.42
C LYS A 366 20.09 -0.50 13.19
N PRO A 367 20.92 -1.50 12.85
CA PRO A 367 20.60 -2.45 11.79
C PRO A 367 19.33 -3.26 12.10
N VAL A 368 18.45 -3.40 11.10
CA VAL A 368 17.24 -4.23 11.17
C VAL A 368 17.47 -5.53 10.40
N GLU A 369 17.30 -6.69 11.04
CA GLU A 369 17.59 -8.01 10.45
C GLU A 369 16.39 -8.66 9.71
N LYS A 370 16.71 -9.58 8.79
CA LYS A 370 15.80 -10.30 7.86
C LYS A 370 14.49 -10.83 8.45
N CYS A 371 14.45 -11.29 9.70
CA CYS A 371 13.21 -11.86 10.27
C CYS A 371 12.07 -10.83 10.35
N LEU A 372 12.39 -9.54 10.42
CA LEU A 372 11.41 -8.44 10.39
C LEU A 372 11.07 -7.98 8.95
N ILE A 373 11.87 -8.37 7.96
CA ILE A 373 11.73 -8.00 6.53
C ILE A 373 10.91 -9.06 5.77
N ALA A 374 10.86 -10.30 6.28
CA ALA A 374 10.34 -11.46 5.53
C ALA A 374 8.94 -11.94 5.92
N ASN A 375 8.43 -11.66 7.12
CA ASN A 375 7.30 -12.46 7.62
C ASN A 375 5.93 -12.02 7.08
N ARG A 376 5.27 -12.96 6.38
CA ARG A 376 3.84 -12.97 6.05
C ARG A 376 3.01 -13.63 7.16
N ARG A 377 3.64 -14.12 8.24
CA ARG A 377 2.98 -14.78 9.37
C ARG A 377 3.77 -14.55 10.66
N GLU A 378 3.03 -14.32 11.75
CA GLU A 378 3.46 -14.28 13.15
C GLU A 378 4.11 -12.98 13.68
N ILE A 379 3.46 -11.83 13.51
CA ILE A 379 3.27 -10.90 14.63
C ILE A 379 1.84 -10.38 14.49
N SER A 380 0.95 -10.66 15.45
CA SER A 380 -0.37 -10.03 15.46
C SER A 380 -0.17 -8.53 15.73
N HIS A 381 -0.04 -7.74 14.65
CA HIS A 381 0.15 -6.29 14.75
C HIS A 381 -1.04 -5.58 15.43
N GLN A 382 -2.20 -6.24 15.50
CA GLN A 382 -3.33 -5.83 16.34
C GLN A 382 -2.98 -5.77 17.82
N HIS A 383 -2.12 -6.67 18.32
CA HIS A 383 -1.73 -6.70 19.73
C HIS A 383 -0.89 -5.48 20.10
N TYR A 384 0.00 -5.02 19.22
CA TYR A 384 0.85 -3.87 19.51
C TYR A 384 0.09 -2.53 19.44
N LEU A 385 -0.78 -2.35 18.44
CA LEU A 385 -1.60 -1.13 18.31
C LEU A 385 -2.66 -1.00 19.41
N SER A 386 -3.23 -2.12 19.86
CA SER A 386 -4.22 -2.15 20.95
C SER A 386 -3.61 -1.88 22.33
N LEU A 387 -2.29 -1.99 22.48
CA LEU A 387 -1.57 -1.64 23.71
C LEU A 387 -1.11 -0.19 23.78
N LEU A 388 -1.22 0.58 22.69
CA LEU A 388 -0.89 1.99 22.70
C LEU A 388 -2.10 2.84 23.18
N PRO A 389 -1.88 3.82 24.08
CA PRO A 389 -2.90 4.80 24.42
C PRO A 389 -3.11 5.75 23.24
N HIS A 390 -4.37 5.97 22.83
CA HIS A 390 -4.70 6.91 21.76
C HIS A 390 -4.35 8.34 22.17
N SER A 391 -3.88 9.17 21.23
CA SER A 391 -3.53 10.56 21.50
C SER A 391 -4.80 11.36 21.85
N ASN A 392 -4.75 12.12 22.95
CA ASN A 392 -5.89 12.84 23.52
C ASN A 392 -6.29 14.09 22.70
N ARG A 393 -6.05 14.11 21.38
CA ARG A 393 -6.27 15.25 20.48
C ARG A 393 -7.24 14.94 19.33
N SER A 394 -8.20 14.03 19.52
CA SER A 394 -9.42 14.09 18.71
C SER A 394 -10.35 15.15 19.29
N SER A 395 -10.44 16.27 18.59
CA SER A 395 -11.53 17.24 18.64
C SER A 395 -12.84 16.60 19.08
N ARG A 396 -13.35 16.97 20.27
CA ARG A 396 -14.76 16.86 20.70
C ARG A 396 -15.61 15.80 19.98
N THR A 397 -15.14 14.56 19.89
CA THR A 397 -16.07 13.45 19.73
C THR A 397 -16.64 13.32 21.13
N LYS A 398 -17.64 14.17 21.44
CA LYS A 398 -18.69 13.74 22.36
C LYS A 398 -18.95 12.30 21.93
N LEU A 399 -18.79 11.31 22.83
CA LEU A 399 -19.58 10.10 22.66
C LEU A 399 -20.96 10.64 22.29
N CYS A 400 -21.41 10.39 21.06
CA CYS A 400 -22.82 10.63 20.72
C CYS A 400 -23.56 10.05 21.90
N ARG A 401 -24.40 10.84 22.58
CA ARG A 401 -25.04 10.45 23.85
C ARG A 401 -25.58 9.02 23.67
N SER A 402 -24.79 8.04 24.08
CA SER A 402 -25.22 6.67 24.23
C SER A 402 -26.22 6.76 25.35
N ASN A 403 -27.40 6.20 25.17
CA ASN A 403 -28.31 6.04 26.29
C ASN A 403 -27.51 5.34 27.40
N LEU A 404 -27.55 5.89 28.62
CA LEU A 404 -26.87 5.24 29.73
C LEU A 404 -27.43 3.82 29.87
N LEU A 405 -26.57 2.85 30.15
CA LEU A 405 -27.00 1.51 30.49
C LEU A 405 -27.93 1.60 31.70
N HIS A 406 -29.14 1.08 31.53
CA HIS A 406 -30.15 0.86 32.56
C HIS A 406 -30.77 -0.53 32.35
N ASP A 407 -31.60 -0.98 33.28
CA ASP A 407 -32.08 -2.38 33.37
C ASP A 407 -32.79 -2.94 32.12
N GLU A 408 -33.22 -2.09 31.18
CA GLU A 408 -34.09 -2.46 30.04
C GLU A 408 -33.44 -2.25 28.66
N ASN A 409 -32.18 -1.81 28.57
CA ASN A 409 -31.54 -1.48 27.29
C ASN A 409 -30.19 -2.20 27.05
N TYR A 410 -29.94 -3.29 27.78
CA TYR A 410 -28.65 -3.96 27.76
C TYR A 410 -28.24 -4.43 26.38
N SER A 411 -29.12 -5.06 25.60
CA SER A 411 -28.80 -5.54 24.25
C SER A 411 -28.38 -4.42 23.29
N ASP A 412 -29.05 -3.25 23.36
CA ASP A 412 -28.72 -2.11 22.51
C ASP A 412 -27.39 -1.47 22.94
N TRP A 413 -27.20 -1.31 24.25
CA TRP A 413 -25.96 -0.80 24.82
C TRP A 413 -24.78 -1.73 24.51
N GLN A 414 -24.95 -3.04 24.61
CA GLN A 414 -23.91 -4.04 24.33
C GLN A 414 -23.46 -3.96 22.87
N ASN A 415 -24.40 -3.84 21.93
CA ASN A 415 -24.10 -3.68 20.50
C ASN A 415 -23.34 -2.38 20.21
N GLU A 416 -23.80 -1.26 20.79
CA GLU A 416 -23.16 0.04 20.61
C GLU A 416 -21.74 0.06 21.19
N MET A 417 -21.57 -0.46 22.40
CA MET A 417 -20.27 -0.55 23.06
C MET A 417 -19.30 -1.49 22.35
N THR A 418 -19.77 -2.63 21.85
CA THR A 418 -18.95 -3.53 21.04
C THR A 418 -18.42 -2.82 19.79
N ASN A 419 -19.26 -2.05 19.11
CA ASN A 419 -18.85 -1.24 17.96
C ASN A 419 -17.83 -0.15 18.33
N ILE A 420 -18.03 0.55 19.45
CA ILE A 420 -17.10 1.58 19.94
C ILE A 420 -15.73 0.97 20.24
N LEU A 421 -15.70 -0.17 20.91
CA LEU A 421 -14.45 -0.88 21.25
C LEU A 421 -13.79 -1.45 20.00
N PHE A 422 -14.56 -1.97 19.04
CA PHE A 422 -14.06 -2.45 17.75
C PHE A 422 -13.38 -1.32 16.96
N VAL A 423 -14.06 -0.18 16.77
CA VAL A 423 -13.54 0.98 16.01
C VAL A 423 -12.26 1.55 16.65
N LYS A 424 -12.11 1.41 17.97
CA LYS A 424 -10.94 1.89 18.71
C LYS A 424 -9.83 0.85 18.85
N ASN A 425 -9.97 -0.35 18.28
CA ASN A 425 -9.05 -1.49 18.45
C ASN A 425 -8.87 -1.93 19.92
N LYS A 426 -9.98 -2.02 20.67
CA LYS A 426 -9.99 -2.34 22.11
C LYS A 426 -10.99 -3.44 22.48
N ILE A 427 -11.64 -4.06 21.50
CA ILE A 427 -12.54 -5.20 21.71
C ILE A 427 -11.84 -6.37 22.41
N GLY A 428 -10.53 -6.53 22.16
CA GLY A 428 -9.76 -7.61 22.77
C GLY A 428 -9.59 -7.58 24.29
N PHE A 429 -9.95 -6.47 24.93
CA PHE A 429 -9.96 -6.36 26.39
C PHE A 429 -11.24 -6.93 27.03
N ILE A 430 -12.30 -7.20 26.24
CA ILE A 430 -13.57 -7.76 26.71
C ILE A 430 -13.86 -9.18 26.18
N ASP A 431 -13.15 -9.63 25.15
CA ASP A 431 -13.27 -10.98 24.57
C ASP A 431 -12.04 -11.88 24.81
N ASP A 432 -11.08 -11.40 25.59
CA ASP A 432 -9.80 -12.05 25.92
C ASP A 432 -8.83 -12.31 24.75
N SER A 433 -9.09 -11.77 23.54
CA SER A 433 -8.10 -11.81 22.45
C SER A 433 -6.85 -10.97 22.72
N ILE A 434 -6.87 -10.08 23.73
CA ILE A 434 -5.70 -9.37 24.28
C ILE A 434 -5.53 -9.73 25.77
N PRO A 435 -4.92 -10.89 26.09
CA PRO A 435 -4.80 -11.34 27.47
C PRO A 435 -3.87 -10.45 28.30
N MET A 436 -4.08 -10.44 29.62
CA MET A 436 -3.18 -9.79 30.57
C MET A 436 -1.75 -10.33 30.42
N GLN A 437 -0.78 -9.41 30.38
CA GLN A 437 0.63 -9.75 30.17
C GLN A 437 1.30 -10.25 31.46
N LYS A 438 2.38 -11.03 31.33
CA LYS A 438 3.15 -11.54 32.48
C LYS A 438 3.88 -10.41 33.22
N GLU A 439 4.08 -10.56 34.53
CA GLU A 439 4.85 -9.61 35.34
C GLU A 439 6.30 -9.46 34.82
N GLY A 440 6.78 -8.22 34.79
CA GLY A 440 8.14 -7.88 34.33
C GLY A 440 8.28 -7.55 32.84
N THR A 441 7.23 -7.64 32.01
CA THR A 441 7.28 -7.21 30.61
C THR A 441 7.03 -5.71 30.45
N THR A 442 7.64 -5.09 29.44
CA THR A 442 7.37 -3.68 29.07
C THR A 442 5.92 -3.46 28.65
N ASP A 443 5.27 -4.50 28.12
CA ASP A 443 3.90 -4.45 27.60
C ASP A 443 2.83 -4.53 28.69
N LEU A 444 3.14 -5.04 29.88
CA LEU A 444 2.19 -5.12 31.00
C LEU A 444 1.71 -3.72 31.44
N MET A 445 2.61 -2.74 31.49
CA MET A 445 2.23 -1.39 31.91
C MET A 445 1.32 -0.71 30.87
N ASN A 446 1.59 -0.95 29.58
CA ASN A 446 0.78 -0.47 28.47
C ASN A 446 -0.60 -1.15 28.44
N TRP A 447 -0.65 -2.46 28.68
CA TRP A 447 -1.89 -3.21 28.84
C TRP A 447 -2.71 -2.66 30.01
N LYS A 448 -2.12 -2.46 31.19
CA LYS A 448 -2.81 -1.91 32.38
C LYS A 448 -3.38 -0.52 32.12
N ARG A 449 -2.63 0.35 31.43
CA ARG A 449 -3.11 1.70 31.04
C ARG A 449 -4.30 1.65 30.10
N CYS A 450 -4.24 0.79 29.08
CA CYS A 450 -5.33 0.64 28.11
C CYS A 450 -6.57 -0.01 28.75
N ASN A 451 -6.40 -1.04 29.57
CA ASN A 451 -7.49 -1.67 30.32
C ASN A 451 -8.17 -0.64 31.24
N ALA A 452 -7.40 0.19 31.97
CA ALA A 452 -7.96 1.26 32.79
C ALA A 452 -8.72 2.32 31.97
N LEU A 453 -8.27 2.62 30.74
CA LEU A 453 -8.99 3.51 29.82
C LEU A 453 -10.32 2.91 29.36
N VAL A 454 -10.36 1.61 29.02
CA VAL A 454 -11.59 0.91 28.65
C VAL A 454 -12.60 0.96 29.80
N ILE A 455 -12.15 0.65 31.02
CA ILE A 455 -12.98 0.67 32.22
C ILE A 455 -13.48 2.09 32.51
N ARG A 456 -12.57 3.04 32.77
CA ARG A 456 -12.91 4.37 33.29
C ARG A 456 -13.40 5.34 32.23
N GLY A 457 -12.98 5.15 30.98
CA GLY A 457 -13.27 6.05 29.88
C GLY A 457 -14.54 5.68 29.13
N TRP A 458 -14.86 4.39 28.99
CA TRP A 458 -15.91 3.93 28.07
C TRP A 458 -16.97 3.03 28.71
N LEU A 459 -16.61 2.06 29.54
CA LEU A 459 -17.60 1.21 30.21
C LEU A 459 -18.30 2.00 31.32
N VAL A 460 -17.58 2.41 32.36
CA VAL A 460 -18.19 3.05 33.54
C VAL A 460 -18.92 4.35 33.19
N THR A 461 -18.39 5.16 32.26
CA THR A 461 -18.99 6.44 31.90
C THR A 461 -20.35 6.30 31.22
N THR A 462 -20.62 5.17 30.58
CA THR A 462 -21.86 4.90 29.84
C THR A 462 -22.92 4.15 30.64
N MET A 463 -22.76 4.04 31.97
CA MET A 463 -23.71 3.34 32.87
C MET A 463 -24.42 4.30 33.84
N GLU A 464 -25.60 3.95 34.36
CA GLU A 464 -26.22 4.67 35.49
C GLU A 464 -25.47 4.46 36.81
N LYS A 465 -25.68 5.36 37.78
CA LYS A 465 -24.88 5.43 39.01
C LYS A 465 -25.01 4.14 39.84
N GLU A 466 -26.20 3.57 39.87
CA GLU A 466 -26.57 2.36 40.59
C GLU A 466 -25.82 1.15 40.01
N ILE A 467 -25.78 1.01 38.69
CA ILE A 467 -25.04 -0.08 38.01
C ILE A 467 -23.53 0.10 38.17
N ARG A 468 -23.01 1.32 38.09
CA ARG A 468 -21.57 1.60 38.33
C ARG A 468 -21.11 1.13 39.70
N SER A 469 -22.01 1.10 40.69
CA SER A 469 -21.67 0.70 42.05
C SER A 469 -21.52 -0.81 42.21
N SER A 470 -22.12 -1.63 41.33
CA SER A 470 -21.96 -3.09 41.36
C SER A 470 -20.60 -3.53 40.83
N VAL A 471 -20.16 -2.93 39.72
CA VAL A 471 -18.90 -3.27 39.01
C VAL A 471 -17.68 -2.46 39.48
N MET A 472 -17.78 -1.74 40.61
CA MET A 472 -16.75 -0.78 41.04
C MET A 472 -15.42 -1.45 41.43
N TYR A 473 -15.47 -2.72 41.83
CA TYR A 473 -14.34 -3.46 42.39
C TYR A 473 -13.63 -4.37 41.38
N ASP A 474 -14.14 -4.48 40.16
CA ASP A 474 -13.54 -5.30 39.12
C ASP A 474 -12.19 -4.75 38.64
N VAL A 475 -11.28 -5.67 38.38
CA VAL A 475 -9.88 -5.35 38.06
C VAL A 475 -9.68 -5.22 36.55
N THR A 476 -10.49 -5.91 35.74
CA THR A 476 -10.36 -5.90 34.28
C THR A 476 -11.65 -5.53 33.55
N ALA A 477 -11.52 -5.01 32.33
CA ALA A 477 -12.67 -4.71 31.48
C ALA A 477 -13.49 -5.98 31.15
N ARG A 478 -12.82 -7.14 31.09
CA ARG A 478 -13.43 -8.44 30.90
C ARG A 478 -14.35 -8.83 32.05
N ASP A 479 -13.89 -8.66 33.28
CA ASP A 479 -14.68 -9.00 34.48
C ASP A 479 -15.98 -8.18 34.51
N ILE A 480 -15.87 -6.87 34.29
CA ILE A 480 -17.02 -5.96 34.17
C ILE A 480 -17.97 -6.43 33.06
N TRP A 481 -17.43 -6.79 31.89
CA TRP A 481 -18.25 -7.20 30.75
C TRP A 481 -19.06 -8.47 31.05
N LEU A 482 -18.42 -9.45 31.69
CA LEU A 482 -19.04 -10.72 32.11
C LEU A 482 -20.11 -10.52 33.19
N GLU A 483 -19.84 -9.68 34.20
CA GLU A 483 -20.82 -9.38 35.25
C GLU A 483 -22.09 -8.75 34.65
N LEU A 484 -21.94 -7.81 33.72
CA LEU A 484 -23.09 -7.18 33.07
C LEU A 484 -23.86 -8.17 32.19
N GLU A 485 -23.17 -9.05 31.47
CA GLU A 485 -23.80 -10.10 30.68
C GLU A 485 -24.59 -11.08 31.55
N GLU A 486 -24.06 -11.41 32.73
CA GLU A 486 -24.75 -12.26 33.70
C GLU A 486 -25.98 -11.58 34.32
N ASN A 487 -25.84 -10.32 34.73
CA ASN A 487 -26.89 -9.59 35.45
C ASN A 487 -28.03 -9.11 34.55
N PHE A 488 -27.73 -8.73 33.30
CA PHE A 488 -28.70 -8.10 32.39
C PHE A 488 -28.99 -8.95 31.15
N GLY A 489 -28.00 -9.66 30.61
CA GLY A 489 -28.16 -10.48 29.40
C GLY A 489 -29.12 -11.67 29.56
N LYS A 490 -29.29 -12.18 30.79
CA LYS A 490 -30.24 -13.27 31.09
C LYS A 490 -31.70 -12.80 31.26
N LYS A 491 -31.93 -11.59 31.79
CA LYS A 491 -33.28 -11.01 31.99
C LYS A 491 -33.96 -10.65 30.66
N GLU A 492 -33.20 -10.17 29.68
CA GLU A 492 -33.73 -9.76 28.37
C GLU A 492 -34.11 -10.96 27.49
N LYS A 493 -33.37 -12.08 27.54
CA LYS A 493 -33.72 -13.31 26.81
C LYS A 493 -35.09 -13.85 27.23
N THR A 494 -35.44 -13.79 28.52
CA THR A 494 -36.75 -14.24 29.02
C THR A 494 -37.90 -13.30 28.60
N HIS A 495 -37.65 -12.00 28.50
CA HIS A 495 -38.62 -11.02 28.00
C HIS A 495 -38.80 -11.08 26.48
N GLN A 496 -37.72 -11.28 25.71
CA GLN A 496 -37.76 -11.44 24.26
C GLN A 496 -38.41 -12.76 23.84
N GLU A 497 -38.16 -13.86 24.56
CA GLU A 497 -38.86 -15.13 24.35
C GLU A 497 -40.36 -15.02 24.63
N HIS A 498 -40.76 -14.38 25.74
CA HIS A 498 -42.18 -14.10 26.01
C HIS A 498 -42.82 -13.18 24.96
N ALA A 499 -42.12 -12.13 24.52
CA ALA A 499 -42.62 -11.23 23.48
C ALA A 499 -42.73 -11.92 22.11
N TYR A 500 -41.82 -12.85 21.80
CA TYR A 500 -41.86 -13.68 20.60
C TYR A 500 -43.02 -14.68 20.64
N GLU A 501 -43.27 -15.33 21.79
CA GLU A 501 -44.44 -16.20 21.97
C GLU A 501 -45.76 -15.44 21.88
N LEU A 502 -45.85 -14.25 22.48
CA LEU A 502 -47.03 -13.39 22.38
C LEU A 502 -47.28 -12.94 20.93
N ARG A 503 -46.24 -12.56 20.17
CA ARG A 503 -46.37 -12.26 18.73
C ARG A 503 -46.80 -13.50 17.94
N ARG A 504 -46.26 -14.68 18.26
CA ARG A 504 -46.64 -15.94 17.61
C ARG A 504 -48.09 -16.33 17.89
N CYS A 505 -48.59 -16.10 19.10
CA CYS A 505 -50.01 -16.28 19.45
C CYS A 505 -50.90 -15.23 18.77
N TRP A 506 -50.46 -13.97 18.69
CA TRP A 506 -51.16 -12.90 17.96
C TRP A 506 -51.29 -13.23 16.45
N PHE A 507 -50.22 -13.73 15.83
CA PHE A 507 -50.23 -14.18 14.43
C PHE A 507 -51.07 -15.44 14.18
N LYS A 508 -51.29 -16.29 15.20
CA LYS A 508 -52.23 -17.42 15.12
C LYS A 508 -53.68 -16.96 15.21
N LEU A 509 -53.98 -15.98 16.06
CA LEU A 509 -55.32 -15.38 16.19
C LEU A 509 -55.74 -14.56 14.97
N LEU A 510 -54.80 -13.96 14.23
CA LEU A 510 -55.05 -13.27 12.96
C LEU A 510 -55.25 -14.21 11.75
N LYS A 511 -55.07 -15.52 11.93
CA LYS A 511 -55.21 -16.55 10.88
C LYS A 511 -56.42 -17.48 11.10
N GLN A 512 -57.23 -17.23 12.13
CA GLN A 512 -58.59 -17.75 12.30
C GLN A 512 -59.57 -16.62 12.02
#